data_AF-A0AAD1TJU6-F1
#
_entry.id   AF-A0AAD1TJU6-F1
#
_cell.length_a   1.000
_cell.length_b   1.000
_cell.length_c   1.000
_cell.angle_alpha   90.00
_cell.angle_beta   90.00
_cell.angle_gamma   90.00
#
_symmetry.space_group_name_H-M   'P 1'
#
loop_
_entity.id
_entity.type
_entity.pdbx_description
1 polymer ?
#
loop_
_entity_poly.entity_id
_entity_poly.type
_entity_poly.pdbx_seq_one_letter_code
_entity_poly.pdbx_strand_id
1 'polypeptide(L)'
;MHCEAKFDFINRKHHCRRCGKCFCDKCCSKKVPLPRMCFVDPVRQCGECSVISQKEMEFYDRQLKVLMDGATFSVTQGSCEKSETMVCRLSNNHRYLFLDGESHYELEVAQISTVQILTEGFTPGDIHTYTSLLESQCITEGGNSRATGMLLQYKAPGSDYLKQMKFTTSDDFNSNKKMSASWLAAMHKAAKLLYESREQ
;
A
#
# COMPACT_ATOMS: atom_id res chain seq x y z
N MET A 1 1.99 28.28 -2.95
CA MET A 1 2.38 29.28 -1.93
C MET A 1 1.43 29.14 -0.75
N HIS A 2 1.89 28.64 0.40
CA HIS A 2 0.99 28.14 1.48
C HIS A 2 0.48 29.23 2.45
N CYS A 3 1.02 30.44 2.35
CA CYS A 3 0.45 31.66 2.91
C CYS A 3 1.19 32.87 2.33
N GLU A 4 0.63 34.07 2.49
CA GLU A 4 1.22 35.34 2.06
C GLU A 4 2.05 36.02 3.18
N ALA A 5 2.38 35.28 4.25
CA ALA A 5 3.10 35.83 5.38
C ALA A 5 4.51 36.26 4.96
N LYS A 6 4.80 37.56 5.12
CA LYS A 6 6.15 38.10 4.96
C LYS A 6 6.99 37.70 6.17
N PHE A 7 8.22 37.25 5.91
CA PHE A 7 9.16 36.93 6.98
C PHE A 7 9.87 38.19 7.48
N ASP A 8 9.96 38.33 8.78
CA ASP A 8 10.61 39.44 9.48
C ASP A 8 11.24 38.94 10.80
N PHE A 9 11.63 39.84 11.70
CA PHE A 9 12.25 39.46 12.98
C PHE A 9 11.31 38.69 13.92
N ILE A 10 9.99 38.89 13.78
CA ILE A 10 8.93 38.24 14.56
C ILE A 10 8.47 36.97 13.83
N ASN A 11 8.18 37.07 12.53
CA ASN A 11 7.78 35.98 11.66
C ASN A 11 9.01 35.30 11.04
N ARG A 12 9.62 34.38 11.81
CA ARG A 12 10.81 33.66 11.38
C ARG A 12 10.49 32.55 10.37
N LYS A 13 11.50 32.18 9.59
CA LYS A 13 11.47 31.09 8.61
C LYS A 13 11.62 29.72 9.29
N HIS A 14 10.83 28.75 8.88
CA HIS A 14 10.90 27.37 9.35
C HIS A 14 10.84 26.38 8.18
N HIS A 15 11.70 25.37 8.20
CA HIS A 15 11.71 24.33 7.16
C HIS A 15 10.89 23.11 7.59
N CYS A 16 10.11 22.56 6.67
CA CYS A 16 9.54 21.23 6.86
C CYS A 16 10.64 20.17 6.69
N ARG A 17 10.78 19.25 7.64
CA ARG A 17 11.83 18.23 7.59
C ARG A 17 11.55 17.12 6.56
N ARG A 18 10.32 17.00 6.06
CA ARG A 18 9.94 16.02 5.02
C ARG A 18 10.15 16.56 3.61
N CYS A 19 9.61 17.75 3.29
CA CYS A 19 9.70 18.33 1.93
C CYS A 19 10.76 19.42 1.75
N GLY A 20 11.45 19.84 2.81
CA GLY A 20 12.51 20.87 2.77
C GLY A 20 12.03 22.30 2.52
N LYS A 21 10.77 22.52 2.12
CA LYS A 21 10.22 23.86 1.83
C LYS A 21 10.16 24.74 3.10
N CYS A 22 10.22 26.06 2.89
CA CYS A 22 10.19 27.08 3.95
C CYS A 22 8.75 27.59 4.20
N PHE A 23 8.40 27.77 5.46
CA PHE A 23 7.08 28.15 5.96
C PHE A 23 7.20 29.09 7.18
N CYS A 24 6.10 29.78 7.53
CA CYS A 24 5.98 30.42 8.85
C CYS A 24 5.65 29.37 9.93
N ASP A 25 5.70 29.77 11.21
CA ASP A 25 5.46 28.86 12.33
C ASP A 25 4.07 28.20 12.24
N LYS A 26 3.02 28.99 11.95
CA LYS A 26 1.64 28.50 11.81
C LYS A 26 1.47 27.43 10.74
N CYS A 27 2.09 27.62 9.57
CA CYS A 27 2.00 26.68 8.45
C CYS A 27 2.86 25.43 8.65
N CYS A 28 3.73 25.41 9.67
CA CYS A 28 4.68 24.33 9.91
C CYS A 28 4.83 24.07 11.42
N SER A 29 3.74 24.04 12.18
CA SER A 29 3.78 23.95 13.65
C SER A 29 3.78 22.51 14.18
N LYS A 30 3.33 21.54 13.37
CA LYS A 30 3.17 20.15 13.79
C LYS A 30 4.52 19.45 13.91
N LYS A 31 4.69 18.64 14.95
CA LYS A 31 5.81 17.70 15.11
C LYS A 31 5.30 16.27 14.91
N VAL A 32 5.87 15.53 13.97
CA VAL A 32 5.45 14.16 13.63
C VAL A 32 6.70 13.28 13.48
N PRO A 33 6.69 12.03 13.99
CA PRO A 33 7.77 11.07 13.74
C PRO A 33 8.08 10.92 12.25
N LEU A 34 9.36 10.75 11.91
CA LEU A 34 9.79 10.47 10.53
C LEU A 34 10.90 9.41 10.50
N PRO A 35 10.61 8.16 10.93
CA PRO A 35 11.65 7.15 11.16
C PRO A 35 12.40 6.73 9.89
N ARG A 36 11.73 6.75 8.73
CA ARG A 36 12.34 6.40 7.43
C ARG A 36 13.41 7.38 6.95
N MET A 37 13.42 8.60 7.50
CA MET A 37 14.49 9.58 7.28
C MET A 37 15.49 9.60 8.46
N CYS A 38 15.50 8.54 9.27
CA CYS A 38 16.40 8.34 10.40
C CYS A 38 16.29 9.40 11.51
N PHE A 39 15.15 10.07 11.62
CA PHE A 39 14.87 10.93 12.78
C PHE A 39 14.35 10.10 13.95
N VAL A 40 15.02 10.22 15.09
CA VAL A 40 14.62 9.55 16.35
C VAL A 40 13.40 10.24 16.96
N ASP A 41 13.45 11.56 17.08
CA ASP A 41 12.38 12.36 17.69
C ASP A 41 11.39 12.92 16.66
N PRO A 42 10.13 13.23 17.06
CA PRO A 42 9.17 13.92 16.21
C PRO A 42 9.72 15.25 15.66
N VAL A 43 9.69 15.41 14.34
CA VAL A 43 10.25 16.58 13.64
C VAL A 43 9.18 17.50 13.12
N ARG A 44 9.53 18.78 12.98
CA ARG A 44 8.64 19.82 12.46
C ARG A 44 8.26 19.57 11.00
N GLN A 45 6.97 19.57 10.69
CA GLN A 45 6.45 19.37 9.33
C GLN A 45 5.38 20.40 8.96
N CYS A 46 5.23 20.68 7.65
CA CYS A 46 4.12 21.48 7.16
C CYS A 46 2.78 20.72 7.29
N GLY A 47 1.68 21.45 7.15
CA GLY A 47 0.33 20.87 7.22
C GLY A 47 0.15 19.62 6.35
N GLU A 48 0.51 19.70 5.07
CA GLU A 48 0.41 18.58 4.12
C GLU A 48 1.28 17.38 4.52
N CYS A 49 2.57 17.61 4.75
CA CYS A 49 3.52 16.54 5.09
C CYS A 49 3.16 15.83 6.40
N SER A 50 2.61 16.57 7.36
CA SER A 50 2.22 16.00 8.65
C SER A 50 1.13 14.93 8.50
N VAL A 51 0.15 15.14 7.60
CA VAL A 51 -0.94 14.19 7.36
C VAL A 51 -0.41 12.94 6.68
N ILE A 52 0.50 13.11 5.71
CA ILE A 52 1.09 11.98 5.00
C ILE A 52 1.94 11.12 5.94
N SER A 53 2.80 11.75 6.76
CA SER A 53 3.63 11.02 7.72
C SER A 53 2.80 10.28 8.78
N GLN A 54 1.65 10.83 9.19
CA GLN A 54 0.73 10.15 10.10
C GLN A 54 0.10 8.91 9.47
N LYS A 55 -0.42 9.03 8.23
CA LYS A 55 -0.96 7.89 7.47
C LYS A 55 0.09 6.80 7.25
N GLU A 56 1.31 7.18 6.89
CA GLU A 56 2.44 6.28 6.75
C GLU A 56 2.73 5.53 8.07
N MET A 57 2.79 6.25 9.18
CA MET A 57 3.03 5.66 10.51
C MET A 57 1.94 4.66 10.90
N GLU A 58 0.66 5.01 10.71
CA GLU A 58 -0.48 4.11 10.97
C GLU A 58 -0.41 2.83 10.14
N PHE A 59 0.03 2.94 8.88
CA PHE A 59 0.25 1.78 8.02
C PHE A 59 1.38 0.90 8.54
N TYR A 60 2.53 1.48 8.89
CA TYR A 60 3.68 0.69 9.37
C TYR A 60 3.38 -0.01 10.69
N ASP A 61 2.67 0.65 11.60
CA ASP A 61 2.31 0.09 12.90
C ASP A 61 1.36 -1.12 12.78
N ARG A 62 0.36 -1.02 11.89
CA ARG A 62 -0.74 -2.00 11.84
C ARG A 62 -0.65 -3.02 10.70
N GLN A 63 -0.15 -2.62 9.54
CA GLN A 63 -0.27 -3.41 8.30
C GLN A 63 1.04 -4.12 7.93
N LEU A 64 2.19 -3.54 8.30
CA LEU A 64 3.49 -4.08 7.89
C LEU A 64 3.72 -5.50 8.44
N LYS A 65 3.42 -5.71 9.73
CA LYS A 65 3.52 -7.02 10.36
C LYS A 65 2.63 -8.05 9.66
N VAL A 66 1.38 -7.68 9.34
CA VAL A 66 0.43 -8.56 8.62
C VAL A 66 1.01 -9.00 7.28
N LEU A 67 1.63 -8.07 6.53
CA LEU A 67 2.23 -8.39 5.24
C LEU A 67 3.44 -9.32 5.36
N MET A 68 4.28 -9.13 6.39
CA MET A 68 5.47 -9.95 6.63
C MET A 68 5.15 -11.34 7.20
N ASP A 69 4.13 -11.45 8.05
CA ASP A 69 3.67 -12.74 8.61
C ASP A 69 3.12 -13.66 7.50
N GLY A 70 2.60 -13.07 6.42
CA GLY A 70 2.18 -13.78 5.22
C GLY A 70 0.80 -14.39 5.30
N ALA A 71 0.29 -14.84 4.15
CA ALA A 71 -0.96 -15.56 4.05
C ALA A 71 -0.96 -16.54 2.87
N THR A 72 -1.77 -17.59 2.98
CA THR A 72 -1.91 -18.62 1.96
C THR A 72 -2.97 -18.25 0.94
N PHE A 73 -2.66 -18.46 -0.34
CA PHE A 73 -3.53 -18.22 -1.48
C PHE A 73 -3.41 -19.35 -2.50
N SER A 74 -4.46 -19.55 -3.29
CA SER A 74 -4.35 -20.28 -4.54
C SER A 74 -3.98 -19.28 -5.63
N VAL A 75 -2.81 -19.44 -6.23
CA VAL A 75 -2.22 -18.49 -7.19
C VAL A 75 -2.29 -19.09 -8.58
N THR A 76 -2.86 -18.31 -9.51
CA THR A 76 -2.94 -18.65 -10.94
C THR A 76 -2.15 -17.63 -11.72
N GLN A 77 -1.19 -18.08 -12.52
CA GLN A 77 -0.44 -17.20 -13.41
C GLN A 77 -1.19 -17.05 -14.74
N GLY A 78 -1.23 -15.83 -15.31
CA GLY A 78 -2.20 -15.46 -16.36
C GLY A 78 -2.27 -16.32 -17.64
N SER A 79 -1.30 -17.19 -17.92
CA SER A 79 -1.33 -18.12 -19.07
C SER A 79 -1.59 -19.59 -18.69
N CYS A 80 -1.77 -19.90 -17.41
CA CYS A 80 -1.89 -21.25 -16.89
C CYS A 80 -3.27 -21.46 -16.25
N GLU A 81 -3.94 -22.56 -16.56
CA GLU A 81 -5.19 -22.95 -15.89
C GLU A 81 -4.94 -23.66 -14.55
N LYS A 82 -3.69 -24.05 -14.26
CA LYS A 82 -3.33 -24.65 -12.98
C LYS A 82 -3.13 -23.56 -11.93
N SER A 83 -3.84 -23.70 -10.83
CA SER A 83 -3.58 -22.94 -9.62
C SER A 83 -2.65 -23.72 -8.69
N GLU A 84 -1.78 -22.99 -8.02
CA GLU A 84 -0.82 -23.53 -7.04
C GLU A 84 -1.11 -22.90 -5.68
N THR A 85 -1.10 -23.69 -4.61
CA THR A 85 -1.23 -23.15 -3.25
C THR A 85 0.11 -22.58 -2.81
N MET A 86 0.15 -21.27 -2.55
CA MET A 86 1.37 -20.55 -2.19
C MET A 86 1.18 -19.71 -0.95
N VAL A 87 2.23 -19.57 -0.14
CA VAL A 87 2.33 -18.58 0.92
C VAL A 87 2.92 -17.31 0.35
N CYS A 88 2.16 -16.20 0.43
CA CYS A 88 2.62 -14.89 -0.01
C CYS A 88 2.99 -14.02 1.19
N ARG A 89 4.19 -13.42 1.18
CA ARG A 89 4.68 -12.56 2.27
C ARG A 89 5.61 -11.46 1.77
N LEU A 90 5.66 -10.36 2.51
CA LEU A 90 6.61 -9.28 2.28
C LEU A 90 7.94 -9.60 2.96
N SER A 91 9.03 -9.40 2.24
CA SER A 91 10.41 -9.50 2.75
C SER A 91 10.71 -8.51 3.90
N ASN A 92 11.67 -8.85 4.76
CA ASN A 92 12.07 -8.04 5.91
C ASN A 92 12.61 -6.64 5.55
N ASN A 93 13.15 -6.48 4.33
CA ASN A 93 13.60 -5.20 3.81
C ASN A 93 12.51 -4.46 3.02
N HIS A 94 11.30 -5.04 2.94
CA HIS A 94 10.12 -4.53 2.25
C HIS A 94 10.32 -4.29 0.74
N ARG A 95 11.31 -4.94 0.12
CA ARG A 95 11.64 -4.75 -1.31
C ARG A 95 11.06 -5.82 -2.21
N TYR A 96 10.81 -7.00 -1.66
CA TYR A 96 10.31 -8.16 -2.39
C TYR A 96 9.03 -8.71 -1.77
N LEU A 97 8.11 -9.16 -2.60
CA LEU A 97 7.06 -10.12 -2.27
C LEU A 97 7.57 -11.52 -2.62
N PHE A 98 7.58 -12.41 -1.64
CA PHE A 98 7.88 -13.82 -1.83
C PHE A 98 6.59 -14.60 -2.00
N LEU A 99 6.58 -15.52 -2.97
CA LEU A 99 5.55 -16.53 -3.14
C LEU A 99 6.22 -17.90 -3.04
N ASP A 100 5.91 -18.60 -1.96
CA ASP A 100 6.51 -19.88 -1.58
C ASP A 100 5.47 -21.00 -1.72
N GLY A 101 5.67 -21.92 -2.67
CA GLY A 101 4.82 -23.11 -2.92
C GLY A 101 5.65 -24.32 -3.33
N GLU A 102 5.20 -25.06 -4.33
CA GLU A 102 6.05 -26.00 -5.09
C GLU A 102 7.13 -25.22 -5.88
N SER A 103 6.75 -24.05 -6.38
CA SER A 103 7.64 -23.08 -7.01
C SER A 103 7.96 -21.93 -6.06
N HIS A 104 9.11 -21.30 -6.27
CA HIS A 104 9.51 -20.09 -5.53
C HIS A 104 9.58 -18.89 -6.48
N TYR A 105 8.89 -17.80 -6.13
CA TYR A 105 8.95 -16.54 -6.88
C TYR A 105 9.32 -15.38 -5.97
N GLU A 106 10.23 -14.55 -6.47
CA GLU A 106 10.61 -13.28 -5.85
C GLU A 106 10.17 -12.13 -6.76
N LEU A 107 9.23 -11.31 -6.29
CA LEU A 107 8.75 -10.16 -7.02
C LEU A 107 9.21 -8.87 -6.35
N GLU A 108 10.03 -8.08 -7.04
CA GLU A 108 10.40 -6.76 -6.56
C GLU A 108 9.18 -5.83 -6.55
N VAL A 109 8.88 -5.25 -5.39
CA VAL A 109 7.73 -4.37 -5.16
C VAL A 109 7.77 -3.15 -6.11
N ALA A 110 8.97 -2.70 -6.48
CA ALA A 110 9.15 -1.61 -7.43
C ALA A 110 8.59 -1.93 -8.84
N GLN A 111 8.57 -3.20 -9.24
CA GLN A 111 8.09 -3.66 -10.55
C GLN A 111 6.58 -3.84 -10.60
N ILE A 112 5.89 -3.74 -9.46
CA ILE A 112 4.43 -3.81 -9.40
C ILE A 112 3.85 -2.57 -10.09
N SER A 113 3.04 -2.82 -11.11
CA SER A 113 2.34 -1.80 -11.88
C SER A 113 0.95 -1.55 -11.30
N THR A 114 0.18 -2.60 -11.04
CA THR A 114 -1.19 -2.50 -10.53
C THR A 114 -1.48 -3.60 -9.52
N VAL A 115 -2.31 -3.26 -8.54
CA VAL A 115 -2.88 -4.18 -7.56
C VAL A 115 -4.38 -3.92 -7.54
N GLN A 116 -5.17 -4.95 -7.84
CA GLN A 116 -6.64 -4.88 -7.80
C GLN A 116 -7.15 -5.91 -6.81
N ILE A 117 -8.03 -5.51 -5.89
CA ILE A 117 -8.66 -6.43 -4.93
C ILE A 117 -9.97 -6.96 -5.52
N LEU A 118 -10.17 -8.27 -5.40
CA LEU A 118 -11.39 -8.94 -5.81
C LEU A 118 -12.29 -9.10 -4.56
N THR A 119 -13.58 -8.77 -4.69
CA THR A 119 -14.58 -8.87 -3.61
C THR A 119 -15.77 -9.70 -4.07
N GLU A 120 -16.39 -10.45 -3.16
CA GLU A 120 -17.68 -11.12 -3.41
C GLU A 120 -18.83 -10.12 -3.20
N GLY A 121 -19.80 -10.06 -4.13
CA GLY A 121 -21.06 -9.34 -3.91
C GLY A 121 -21.60 -8.44 -5.03
N PHE A 122 -20.96 -8.38 -6.20
CA PHE A 122 -21.51 -7.63 -7.36
C PHE A 122 -22.01 -8.59 -8.43
N THR A 123 -23.28 -8.41 -8.84
CA THR A 123 -23.92 -9.17 -9.91
C THR A 123 -23.26 -8.92 -11.27
N PRO A 124 -23.26 -9.90 -12.19
CA PRO A 124 -22.68 -9.76 -13.53
C PRO A 124 -23.59 -8.87 -14.40
N GLY A 125 -23.43 -7.56 -14.25
CA GLY A 125 -24.19 -6.55 -14.98
C GLY A 125 -23.55 -5.17 -14.88
N ASP A 126 -22.86 -4.89 -13.76
CA ASP A 126 -22.09 -3.66 -13.61
C ASP A 126 -20.62 -3.92 -13.94
N ILE A 127 -20.26 -3.65 -15.19
CA ILE A 127 -18.87 -3.49 -15.62
C ILE A 127 -18.33 -2.23 -14.93
N HIS A 128 -17.86 -2.39 -13.69
CA HIS A 128 -16.84 -1.54 -13.11
C HIS A 128 -15.53 -2.33 -13.04
N THR A 129 -15.07 -2.72 -14.23
CA THR A 129 -13.65 -2.65 -14.52
C THR A 129 -13.21 -1.22 -14.20
N TYR A 130 -12.10 -1.08 -13.47
CA TYR A 130 -11.51 0.19 -13.04
C TYR A 130 -11.94 0.72 -11.66
N THR A 131 -11.73 -0.07 -10.61
CA THR A 131 -11.24 0.53 -9.36
C THR A 131 -9.79 0.93 -9.58
N SER A 132 -9.59 1.99 -10.37
CA SER A 132 -8.37 2.76 -10.31
C SER A 132 -8.16 3.23 -8.88
N LEU A 133 -6.89 3.26 -8.49
CA LEU A 133 -6.36 3.62 -7.18
C LEU A 133 -6.85 5.00 -6.67
N LEU A 134 -7.64 5.73 -7.47
CA LEU A 134 -8.20 7.05 -7.19
C LEU A 134 -9.65 7.07 -6.67
N GLU A 135 -10.48 6.03 -6.85
CA GLU A 135 -11.94 6.14 -6.56
C GLU A 135 -12.50 5.28 -5.43
N SER A 136 -11.71 4.41 -4.78
CA SER A 136 -12.20 3.73 -3.57
C SER A 136 -12.06 4.59 -2.31
N GLN A 137 -12.97 5.56 -2.16
CA GLN A 137 -13.54 5.84 -0.84
C GLN A 137 -14.51 4.70 -0.52
N CYS A 138 -14.00 3.57 -0.01
CA CYS A 138 -14.73 2.61 0.83
C CYS A 138 -13.87 1.35 1.04
N ILE A 139 -12.84 1.47 1.87
CA ILE A 139 -12.77 0.56 3.02
C ILE A 139 -12.83 1.47 4.25
N THR A 140 -13.88 2.27 4.33
CA THR A 140 -14.37 2.82 5.58
C THR A 140 -14.98 1.66 6.37
N GLU A 141 -14.87 1.74 7.68
CA GLU A 141 -15.18 0.75 8.72
C GLU A 141 -16.64 0.20 8.74
N GLY A 142 -17.41 0.29 7.65
CA GLY A 142 -18.83 -0.10 7.59
C GLY A 142 -19.30 -0.87 6.35
N GLY A 143 -18.43 -1.18 5.37
CA GLY A 143 -18.81 -1.99 4.19
C GLY A 143 -18.38 -3.46 4.36
N ASN A 144 -19.33 -4.38 4.49
CA ASN A 144 -19.11 -5.83 4.69
C ASN A 144 -18.53 -6.58 3.46
N SER A 145 -17.98 -5.88 2.47
CA SER A 145 -17.42 -6.47 1.26
C SER A 145 -16.11 -7.19 1.60
N ARG A 146 -16.16 -8.52 1.74
CA ARG A 146 -14.99 -9.34 2.07
C ARG A 146 -14.12 -9.50 0.83
N ALA A 147 -12.83 -9.16 0.95
CA ALA A 147 -11.84 -9.45 -0.09
C ALA A 147 -11.68 -10.97 -0.25
N THR A 148 -11.83 -11.46 -1.48
CA THR A 148 -11.78 -12.88 -1.85
C THR A 148 -10.59 -13.21 -2.75
N GLY A 149 -9.89 -12.18 -3.23
CA GLY A 149 -8.67 -12.35 -3.99
C GLY A 149 -8.01 -11.04 -4.35
N MET A 150 -6.98 -11.14 -5.19
CA MET A 150 -6.26 -10.01 -5.74
C MET A 150 -5.72 -10.35 -7.12
N LEU A 151 -5.66 -9.36 -8.00
CA LEU A 151 -4.95 -9.40 -9.27
C LEU A 151 -3.74 -8.48 -9.18
N LEU A 152 -2.58 -9.04 -9.47
CA LEU A 152 -1.30 -8.35 -9.43
C LEU A 152 -0.70 -8.31 -10.83
N GLN A 153 -0.43 -7.11 -11.34
CA GLN A 153 0.32 -6.95 -12.59
C GLN A 153 1.68 -6.33 -12.32
N TYR A 154 2.71 -6.89 -12.95
CA TYR A 154 4.09 -6.47 -12.77
C TYR A 154 4.88 -6.59 -14.07
N LYS A 155 5.94 -5.80 -14.18
CA LYS A 155 6.88 -5.87 -15.31
C LYS A 155 7.88 -6.98 -15.08
N ALA A 156 8.09 -7.83 -16.08
CA ALA A 156 9.15 -8.83 -16.01
C ALA A 156 10.54 -8.17 -16.15
N PRO A 157 11.58 -8.68 -15.49
CA PRO A 157 12.93 -8.13 -15.63
C PRO A 157 13.36 -8.14 -17.11
N GLY A 158 13.75 -6.97 -17.63
CA GLY A 158 14.25 -6.84 -19.00
C GLY A 158 13.18 -6.94 -20.10
N SER A 159 11.89 -6.86 -19.78
CA SER A 159 10.80 -6.84 -20.76
C SER A 159 9.76 -5.76 -20.43
N ASP A 160 9.21 -5.14 -21.47
CA ASP A 160 8.06 -4.25 -21.34
C ASP A 160 6.72 -5.00 -21.18
N TYR A 161 6.73 -6.33 -21.28
CA TYR A 161 5.52 -7.13 -21.12
C TYR A 161 5.07 -7.21 -19.66
N LEU A 162 3.78 -6.95 -19.43
CA LEU A 162 3.14 -7.10 -18.13
C LEU A 162 2.74 -8.55 -17.89
N LYS A 163 3.31 -9.15 -16.84
CA LYS A 163 2.84 -10.43 -16.31
C LYS A 163 1.72 -10.19 -15.31
N GLN A 164 0.83 -11.17 -15.18
CA GLN A 164 -0.30 -11.13 -14.27
C GLN A 164 -0.33 -12.38 -13.39
N MET A 165 -0.62 -12.19 -12.11
CA MET A 165 -0.87 -13.24 -11.13
C MET A 165 -2.20 -12.95 -10.43
N LYS A 166 -3.08 -13.96 -10.41
CA LYS A 166 -4.35 -13.94 -9.69
C LYS A 166 -4.20 -14.75 -8.41
N PHE A 167 -4.54 -14.15 -7.29
CA PHE A 167 -4.57 -14.75 -5.97
C PHE A 167 -6.03 -14.93 -5.58
N THR A 168 -6.41 -16.14 -5.17
CA THR A 168 -7.73 -16.42 -4.60
C THR A 168 -7.57 -16.98 -3.20
N THR A 169 -8.47 -16.61 -2.29
CA THR A 169 -8.50 -17.21 -0.96
C THR A 169 -8.99 -18.65 -1.07
N SER A 170 -8.28 -19.60 -0.47
CA SER A 170 -8.79 -20.97 -0.36
C SER A 170 -10.01 -21.01 0.56
N ASP A 171 -10.99 -21.85 0.24
CA ASP A 171 -12.17 -22.11 1.08
C ASP A 171 -11.88 -23.07 2.23
N ASP A 172 -10.71 -23.69 2.22
CA ASP A 172 -10.29 -24.65 3.24
C ASP A 172 -9.76 -23.89 4.48
N PHE A 173 -10.50 -24.01 5.58
CA PHE A 173 -10.22 -23.51 6.93
C PHE A 173 -10.53 -22.03 7.22
N ASN A 174 -11.40 -21.82 8.22
CA ASN A 174 -11.93 -20.51 8.62
C ASN A 174 -10.85 -19.54 9.15
N SER A 175 -9.79 -20.04 9.81
CA SER A 175 -8.68 -19.21 10.31
C SER A 175 -7.84 -18.61 9.19
N ASN A 176 -7.49 -19.42 8.18
CA ASN A 176 -6.74 -18.98 7.01
C ASN A 176 -7.52 -17.91 6.23
N LYS A 177 -8.84 -18.08 6.09
CA LYS A 177 -9.70 -17.10 5.40
C LYS A 177 -9.72 -15.73 6.08
N LYS A 178 -9.48 -15.63 7.40
CA LYS A 178 -9.36 -14.33 8.09
C LYS A 178 -7.99 -13.70 7.90
N MET A 179 -6.93 -14.50 7.95
CA MET A 179 -5.55 -14.06 7.71
C MET A 179 -5.39 -13.55 6.27
N SER A 180 -5.82 -14.33 5.27
CA SER A 180 -5.76 -13.95 3.86
C SER A 180 -6.57 -12.68 3.57
N ALA A 181 -7.77 -12.53 4.14
CA ALA A 181 -8.56 -11.29 3.98
C ALA A 181 -7.86 -10.07 4.60
N SER A 182 -7.25 -10.24 5.78
CA SER A 182 -6.49 -9.17 6.45
C SER A 182 -5.25 -8.79 5.66
N TRP A 183 -4.57 -9.79 5.07
CA TRP A 183 -3.41 -9.60 4.22
C TRP A 183 -3.78 -8.87 2.91
N LEU A 184 -4.88 -9.25 2.26
CA LEU A 184 -5.39 -8.55 1.06
C LEU A 184 -5.72 -7.07 1.37
N ALA A 185 -6.36 -6.80 2.50
CA ALA A 185 -6.66 -5.44 2.93
C ALA A 185 -5.38 -4.64 3.23
N ALA A 186 -4.38 -5.26 3.85
CA ALA A 186 -3.07 -4.65 4.10
C ALA A 186 -2.36 -4.34 2.77
N MET A 187 -2.38 -5.26 1.81
CA MET A 187 -1.75 -5.09 0.50
C MET A 187 -2.42 -3.99 -0.32
N HIS A 188 -3.74 -3.86 -0.25
CA HIS A 188 -4.47 -2.76 -0.86
C HIS A 188 -4.04 -1.40 -0.32
N LYS A 189 -3.94 -1.27 1.00
CA LYS A 189 -3.45 -0.04 1.65
C LYS A 189 -2.00 0.26 1.25
N ALA A 190 -1.16 -0.77 1.13
CA ALA A 190 0.22 -0.64 0.69
C ALA A 190 0.31 -0.11 -0.76
N ALA A 191 -0.46 -0.70 -1.67
CA ALA A 191 -0.51 -0.30 -3.07
C ALA A 191 -0.97 1.15 -3.23
N LYS A 192 -2.00 1.56 -2.46
CA LYS A 192 -2.48 2.94 -2.44
C LYS A 192 -1.39 3.92 -1.99
N LEU A 193 -0.69 3.61 -0.90
CA LEU A 193 0.42 4.45 -0.41
C LEU A 193 1.56 4.56 -1.44
N LEU A 194 1.92 3.46 -2.10
CA LEU A 194 2.95 3.46 -3.14
C LEU A 194 2.54 4.32 -4.33
N TYR A 195 1.29 4.24 -4.77
CA TYR A 195 0.77 5.05 -5.87
C TYR A 195 0.73 6.54 -5.52
N GLU A 196 0.16 6.89 -4.35
CA GLU A 196 0.11 8.27 -3.86
C GLU A 196 1.51 8.89 -3.69
N SER A 197 2.54 8.08 -3.42
CA SER A 197 3.93 8.55 -3.32
C SER A 197 4.61 8.81 -4.66
N ARG A 198 4.15 8.18 -5.75
CA ARG A 198 4.71 8.36 -7.10
C ARG A 198 4.20 9.66 -7.76
N GLU A 199 3.02 10.12 -7.37
CA GLU A 199 2.37 11.32 -7.92
C GLU A 199 2.76 12.64 -7.19
N GLN A 200 3.65 12.59 -6.18
CA GLN A 200 4.12 13.74 -5.38
C GLN A 200 5.51 14.21 -5.77
#